data_AF-A0A399GDA5-F1
#
_entry.id   AF-A0A399GDA5-F1
#
_cell.length_a   1.000
_cell.length_b   1.000
_cell.length_c   1.000
_cell.angle_alpha   90.00
_cell.angle_beta   90.00
_cell.angle_gamma   90.00
#
_symmetry.space_group_name_H-M   'P 1'
#
loop_
_entity.id
_entity.type
_entity.pdbx_description
1 polymer ?
#
loop_
_entity_poly.entity_id
_entity_poly.type
_entity_poly.pdbx_seq_one_letter_code
_entity_poly.pdbx_strand_id
1 'polypeptide(L)'
;MSPPRSMRSLLQAIALLCVVFLFVAGFGFFHYGNDLSQIKPIVTGILNPSSTEVKPSAVPEAAHPVTPSDKGNATLIAQTPPYLHAILNPSDSTFPRLECPQPNLDRYAYLGGSSGSLQHAQRPRYFFALDLHQCVHLLPRLIGSIVETMYFLGPQNCALSIVEGRSDDGTFEVLDQLRASMQLLGIRYYFQSSDINPMAKGKDRIEGLAKLRNLALKDLIAHPEHYDEDTTVIFSNDVALCMEDLLELIHQRKFQGADQTCAMDWTYVGDNPTFYDVWIARGMTGDLFFRIPEDGSWDFAWDLFWNDQNAHARWSSSKPFQVFSCWNGVTAFTARPVMEKKIRFRAHKEDECFQGEPKLFAKDMWFNGYGKIAVVPSVNVEYSDEAAKKIKALKGYPSKHFANEGDDAKINWETSPPEKVKCMPDHQHQTFVAWDEGLRP
;
A
#
# COMPACT_ATOMS: atom_id res chain seq x y z
N MET A 1 -6.09 56.54 47.30
CA MET A 1 -6.37 56.82 45.88
C MET A 1 -6.95 55.57 45.25
N SER A 2 -8.25 55.56 44.97
CA SER A 2 -8.94 54.44 44.33
C SER A 2 -8.58 54.40 42.85
N PRO A 3 -8.23 53.24 42.27
CA PRO A 3 -7.91 53.15 40.85
C PRO A 3 -9.16 53.50 40.03
N PRO A 4 -9.01 54.16 38.86
CA PRO A 4 -10.14 54.57 38.05
C PRO A 4 -10.95 53.35 37.60
N ARG A 5 -12.29 53.48 37.65
CA ARG A 5 -13.29 52.43 37.34
C ARG A 5 -12.99 51.65 36.05
N SER A 6 -12.36 52.30 35.07
CA SER A 6 -11.93 51.74 33.78
C SER A 6 -10.86 50.63 33.90
N MET A 7 -9.86 50.79 34.79
CA MET A 7 -8.81 49.78 34.99
C MET A 7 -9.34 48.50 35.66
N ARG A 8 -10.34 48.61 36.54
CA ARG A 8 -10.96 47.45 37.18
C ARG A 8 -11.76 46.60 36.19
N SER A 9 -12.49 47.24 35.26
CA SER A 9 -13.21 46.52 34.21
C SER A 9 -12.28 45.85 33.20
N LEU A 10 -11.14 46.48 32.87
CA LEU A 10 -10.15 45.87 31.97
C LEU A 10 -9.47 44.65 32.61
N LEU A 11 -9.10 44.74 33.89
CA LEU A 11 -8.54 43.61 34.63
C LEU A 11 -9.53 42.46 34.81
N GLN A 12 -10.82 42.77 35.01
CA GLN A 12 -11.88 41.75 35.07
C GLN A 12 -12.08 41.06 33.71
N ALA A 13 -12.02 41.80 32.60
CA ALA A 13 -12.13 41.22 31.26
C ALA A 13 -10.93 40.32 30.91
N ILE A 14 -9.71 40.72 31.26
CA ILE A 14 -8.50 39.91 31.07
C ILE A 14 -8.56 38.64 31.94
N ALA A 15 -9.00 38.76 33.19
CA ALA A 15 -9.17 37.59 34.06
C ALA A 15 -10.22 36.61 33.51
N LEU A 16 -11.34 37.11 32.96
CA LEU A 16 -12.36 36.26 32.34
C LEU A 16 -11.82 35.54 31.10
N LEU A 17 -11.05 36.23 30.24
CA LEU A 17 -10.41 35.66 29.06
C LEU A 17 -9.39 34.58 29.42
N CYS A 18 -8.59 34.78 30.47
CA CYS A 18 -7.65 33.77 30.97
C CYS A 18 -8.37 32.53 31.53
N VAL A 19 -9.49 32.72 32.23
CA VAL A 19 -10.30 31.60 32.74
C VAL A 19 -10.94 30.82 31.59
N VAL A 20 -11.50 31.50 30.58
CA VAL A 20 -12.05 30.84 29.39
C VAL A 20 -10.96 30.09 28.61
N PHE A 21 -9.76 30.69 28.46
CA PHE A 21 -8.63 30.02 27.79
C PHE A 21 -8.16 28.79 28.57
N LEU A 22 -8.10 28.85 29.90
CA LEU A 22 -7.76 27.69 30.75
C LEU A 22 -8.84 26.61 30.73
N PHE A 23 -10.12 26.98 30.62
CA PHE A 23 -11.21 26.01 30.44
C PHE A 23 -11.19 25.36 29.06
N VAL A 24 -10.93 26.11 27.98
CA VAL A 24 -10.83 25.57 26.61
C VAL A 24 -9.57 24.72 26.45
N ALA A 25 -8.43 25.16 26.98
CA ALA A 25 -7.20 24.37 26.97
C ALA A 25 -7.31 23.14 27.88
N GLY A 26 -7.97 23.26 29.04
CA GLY A 26 -8.20 22.14 29.96
C GLY A 26 -9.19 21.09 29.43
N PHE A 27 -10.27 21.51 28.75
CA PHE A 27 -11.19 20.60 28.05
C PHE A 27 -10.53 19.98 26.81
N GLY A 28 -9.72 20.74 26.07
CA GLY A 28 -8.92 20.22 24.96
C GLY A 28 -7.94 19.14 25.41
N PHE A 29 -7.28 19.33 26.56
CA PHE A 29 -6.34 18.35 27.11
C PHE A 29 -7.02 17.09 27.66
N PHE A 30 -8.20 17.22 28.28
CA PHE A 30 -8.92 16.07 28.84
C PHE A 30 -9.70 15.25 27.81
N HIS A 31 -10.15 15.84 26.69
CA HIS A 31 -10.77 15.07 25.61
C HIS A 31 -9.76 14.44 24.63
N TYR A 32 -8.58 15.03 24.43
CA TYR A 32 -7.53 14.43 23.59
C TYR A 32 -6.63 13.42 24.33
N GLY A 33 -6.55 13.47 25.66
CA GLY A 33 -5.71 12.58 26.45
C GLY A 33 -6.11 11.10 26.43
N ASN A 34 -7.36 10.77 26.04
CA ASN A 34 -7.83 9.39 25.98
C ASN A 34 -7.72 8.73 24.59
N ASP A 35 -7.77 9.50 23.50
CA ASP A 35 -7.66 8.96 22.12
C ASP A 35 -6.22 8.75 21.65
N LEU A 36 -5.24 9.38 22.30
CA LEU A 36 -3.80 9.15 22.07
C LEU A 36 -3.30 7.77 22.56
N SER A 37 -4.15 6.98 23.21
CA SER A 37 -3.80 5.64 23.71
C SER A 37 -4.04 4.50 22.70
N GLN A 38 -4.73 4.78 21.57
CA GLN A 38 -5.04 3.77 20.54
C GLN A 38 -4.29 3.93 19.22
N ILE A 39 -3.55 5.02 19.02
CA ILE A 39 -2.67 5.18 17.87
C ILE A 39 -1.23 4.84 18.31
N LYS A 40 -0.89 3.55 18.28
CA LYS A 40 0.52 3.14 18.30
C LYS A 40 1.05 3.18 16.87
N PRO A 41 2.00 4.07 16.53
CA PRO A 41 2.73 3.95 15.29
C PRO A 41 3.55 2.67 15.34
N ILE A 42 3.25 1.73 14.44
CA ILE A 42 4.10 0.58 14.19
C ILE A 42 5.35 1.12 13.50
N VAL A 43 6.41 1.34 14.30
CA VAL A 43 7.85 1.26 14.00
C VAL A 43 8.61 2.33 14.81
N THR A 44 9.23 1.92 15.93
CA THR A 44 10.58 2.35 16.33
C THR A 44 11.22 1.21 17.12
N GLY A 45 12.16 0.51 16.49
CA GLY A 45 13.08 -0.40 17.16
C GLY A 45 14.30 0.39 17.62
N ILE A 46 14.28 0.88 18.86
CA ILE A 46 15.50 1.32 19.56
C ILE A 46 15.88 0.21 20.52
N LEU A 47 16.95 -0.51 20.23
CA LEU A 47 17.64 -1.35 21.19
C LEU A 47 18.84 -0.58 21.72
N ASN A 48 18.91 -0.37 23.03
CA ASN A 48 20.19 -0.35 23.72
C ASN A 48 20.07 -1.03 25.11
N PRO A 49 21.08 -1.79 25.54
CA PRO A 49 20.97 -2.72 26.66
C PRO A 49 21.40 -2.05 27.97
N SER A 50 20.65 -2.29 29.05
CA SER A 50 21.23 -2.23 30.39
C SER A 50 20.56 -3.26 31.28
N SER A 51 21.40 -4.15 31.79
CA SER A 51 21.17 -5.19 32.77
C SER A 51 20.62 -4.65 34.10
N THR A 52 19.63 -5.35 34.66
CA THR A 52 19.57 -5.72 36.08
C THR A 52 18.63 -6.90 36.30
N GLU A 53 19.12 -7.89 37.05
CA GLU A 53 18.44 -9.11 37.45
C GLU A 53 17.22 -8.85 38.34
N VAL A 54 16.09 -9.54 38.08
CA VAL A 54 15.09 -9.87 39.11
C VAL A 54 14.58 -11.30 38.87
N LYS A 55 14.66 -12.12 39.93
CA LYS A 55 14.25 -13.53 40.00
C LYS A 55 12.71 -13.71 39.94
N PRO A 56 12.21 -14.90 39.53
CA PRO A 56 10.81 -15.11 39.15
C PRO A 56 9.92 -15.52 40.33
N SER A 57 8.64 -15.12 40.27
CA SER A 57 7.56 -15.68 41.08
C SER A 57 6.50 -16.31 40.18
N ALA A 58 5.88 -17.39 40.65
CA ALA A 58 5.22 -18.44 39.87
C ALA A 58 3.71 -18.20 39.60
N VAL A 59 3.28 -18.51 38.35
CA VAL A 59 2.03 -19.18 37.91
C VAL A 59 0.70 -18.37 38.04
N PRO A 60 -0.23 -18.35 37.05
CA PRO A 60 -0.73 -19.54 36.34
C PRO A 60 -0.76 -19.56 34.81
N GLU A 61 -0.73 -20.81 34.36
CA GLU A 61 -0.86 -21.40 33.03
C GLU A 61 -2.02 -20.80 32.23
N ALA A 62 -1.69 -20.06 31.17
CA ALA A 62 -2.66 -19.56 30.19
C ALA A 62 -2.69 -20.50 28.98
N ALA A 63 -3.92 -20.86 28.61
CA ALA A 63 -4.36 -21.80 27.60
C ALA A 63 -3.45 -22.00 26.37
N HIS A 64 -3.35 -23.27 25.96
CA HIS A 64 -2.76 -23.70 24.70
C HIS A 64 -3.31 -22.91 23.50
N PRO A 65 -2.48 -22.57 22.49
CA PRO A 65 -2.97 -21.96 21.26
C PRO A 65 -3.88 -22.95 20.53
N VAL A 66 -5.12 -22.53 20.29
CA VAL A 66 -6.05 -23.22 19.40
C VAL A 66 -5.45 -23.16 17.98
N THR A 67 -5.21 -24.32 17.39
CA THR A 67 -4.88 -24.45 15.97
C THR A 67 -5.93 -23.72 15.14
N PRO A 68 -5.56 -22.87 14.15
CA PRO A 68 -6.55 -22.26 13.26
C PRO A 68 -7.39 -23.35 12.62
N SER A 69 -8.68 -23.35 12.92
CA SER A 69 -9.64 -24.20 12.21
C SER A 69 -9.82 -23.59 10.83
N ASP A 70 -9.56 -24.36 9.77
CA ASP A 70 -9.89 -24.00 8.37
C ASP A 70 -11.37 -23.60 8.16
N LYS A 71 -12.22 -23.78 9.17
CA LYS A 71 -13.67 -23.55 9.11
C LYS A 71 -14.14 -22.19 9.65
N GLY A 72 -13.24 -21.28 10.01
CA GLY A 72 -13.58 -19.95 10.53
C GLY A 72 -14.38 -19.96 11.85
N ASN A 73 -14.61 -18.78 12.42
CA ASN A 73 -15.43 -18.60 13.63
C ASN A 73 -16.92 -18.48 13.28
N ALA A 74 -17.77 -19.37 13.80
CA ALA A 74 -19.20 -19.40 13.50
C ALA A 74 -19.94 -18.08 13.78
N THR A 75 -19.54 -17.34 14.82
CA THR A 75 -20.13 -16.04 15.16
C THR A 75 -19.77 -14.97 14.12
N LEU A 76 -18.51 -14.97 13.66
CA LEU A 76 -18.05 -14.04 12.62
C LEU A 76 -18.63 -14.41 11.24
N ILE A 77 -18.75 -15.70 10.93
CA ILE A 77 -19.42 -16.19 9.71
C ILE A 77 -20.84 -15.62 9.61
N ALA A 78 -21.60 -15.64 10.70
CA ALA A 78 -22.97 -15.10 10.73
C ALA A 78 -23.04 -13.58 10.45
N GLN A 79 -21.92 -12.86 10.58
CA GLN A 79 -21.81 -11.42 10.33
C GLN A 79 -21.32 -11.09 8.92
N THR A 80 -20.91 -12.07 8.12
CA THR A 80 -20.41 -11.85 6.75
C THR A 80 -21.44 -11.34 5.73
N PRO A 81 -22.76 -11.66 5.77
CA PRO A 81 -23.67 -11.31 4.67
C PRO A 81 -23.72 -9.81 4.30
N PRO A 82 -23.76 -8.86 5.25
CA PRO A 82 -23.68 -7.43 4.92
C PRO A 82 -22.38 -7.06 4.20
N TYR A 83 -21.23 -7.63 4.60
CA TYR A 83 -19.95 -7.38 3.93
C TYR A 83 -19.95 -7.91 2.51
N LEU A 84 -20.46 -9.14 2.28
CA LEU A 84 -20.57 -9.71 0.94
C LEU A 84 -21.47 -8.84 0.04
N HIS A 85 -22.60 -8.37 0.57
CA HIS A 85 -23.48 -7.45 -0.16
C HIS A 85 -22.74 -6.15 -0.52
N ALA A 86 -22.04 -5.54 0.43
CA ALA A 86 -21.31 -4.29 0.20
C ALA A 86 -20.14 -4.44 -0.79
N ILE A 87 -19.43 -5.56 -0.77
CA ILE A 87 -18.34 -5.87 -1.70
C ILE A 87 -18.88 -6.06 -3.13
N LEU A 88 -20.01 -6.76 -3.29
CA LEU A 88 -20.56 -7.09 -4.60
C LEU A 88 -21.47 -5.98 -5.17
N ASN A 89 -21.82 -4.98 -4.34
CA ASN A 89 -22.68 -3.86 -4.73
C ASN A 89 -21.96 -2.52 -4.44
N PRO A 90 -21.40 -1.85 -5.46
CA PRO A 90 -20.68 -0.59 -5.25
C PRO A 90 -21.58 0.59 -4.86
N SER A 91 -22.90 0.47 -5.05
CA SER A 91 -23.88 1.47 -4.61
C SER A 91 -24.37 1.24 -3.18
N ASP A 92 -23.97 0.14 -2.53
CA ASP A 92 -24.29 -0.10 -1.12
C ASP A 92 -23.69 0.98 -0.22
N SER A 93 -24.46 1.40 0.79
CA SER A 93 -24.06 2.42 1.76
C SER A 93 -24.16 1.89 3.19
N THR A 94 -24.16 0.57 3.38
CA THR A 94 -24.28 -0.08 4.69
C THR A 94 -23.06 0.23 5.56
N PHE A 95 -21.88 0.28 4.95
CA PHE A 95 -20.63 0.65 5.60
C PHE A 95 -20.17 2.04 5.14
N PRO A 96 -19.71 2.90 6.07
CA PRO A 96 -18.91 4.06 5.69
C PRO A 96 -17.69 3.58 4.90
N ARG A 97 -17.48 4.14 3.70
CA ARG A 97 -16.34 3.83 2.83
C ARG A 97 -15.98 5.04 1.98
N LEU A 98 -14.76 5.06 1.43
CA LEU A 98 -14.33 6.07 0.47
C LEU A 98 -15.36 6.19 -0.63
N GLU A 99 -15.77 7.39 -1.02
CA GLU A 99 -16.68 7.57 -2.16
C GLU A 99 -15.89 7.50 -3.45
N CYS A 100 -16.31 6.66 -4.40
CA CYS A 100 -15.66 6.54 -5.71
C CYS A 100 -16.58 7.12 -6.79
N PRO A 101 -16.20 8.24 -7.42
CA PRO A 101 -16.93 8.78 -8.56
C PRO A 101 -16.99 7.77 -9.69
N GLN A 102 -18.07 7.82 -10.49
CA GLN A 102 -18.17 7.03 -11.72
C GLN A 102 -17.12 7.55 -12.72
N PRO A 103 -16.12 6.74 -13.10
CA PRO A 103 -15.07 7.20 -14.00
C PRO A 103 -15.56 7.23 -15.45
N ASN A 104 -14.93 8.06 -16.28
CA ASN A 104 -15.06 7.92 -17.72
C ASN A 104 -14.21 6.72 -18.19
N LEU A 105 -14.89 5.67 -18.63
CA LEU A 105 -14.25 4.41 -18.99
C LEU A 105 -13.65 4.37 -20.40
N ASP A 106 -13.90 5.39 -21.25
CA ASP A 106 -13.45 5.40 -22.64
C ASP A 106 -11.93 5.28 -22.75
N ARG A 107 -11.19 5.96 -21.85
CA ARG A 107 -9.72 5.90 -21.76
C ARG A 107 -9.20 4.47 -21.52
N TYR A 108 -9.99 3.64 -20.86
CA TYR A 108 -9.64 2.28 -20.46
C TYR A 108 -10.26 1.21 -21.35
N ALA A 109 -11.09 1.57 -22.34
CA ALA A 109 -11.88 0.62 -23.12
C ALA A 109 -11.02 -0.45 -23.81
N TYR A 110 -9.79 -0.10 -24.22
CA TYR A 110 -8.84 -1.04 -24.84
C TYR A 110 -8.25 -2.08 -23.87
N LEU A 111 -8.39 -1.88 -22.55
CA LEU A 111 -7.99 -2.86 -21.53
C LEU A 111 -8.99 -4.01 -21.46
N GLY A 112 -10.26 -3.73 -21.76
CA GLY A 112 -11.31 -4.74 -21.94
C GLY A 112 -11.00 -5.63 -23.14
N GLY A 113 -11.15 -6.95 -23.00
CA GLY A 113 -10.94 -7.87 -24.12
C GLY A 113 -11.96 -7.65 -25.24
N SER A 114 -11.52 -7.68 -26.50
CA SER A 114 -12.43 -7.86 -27.62
C SER A 114 -13.18 -9.18 -27.40
N SER A 115 -14.51 -9.16 -27.40
CA SER A 115 -15.38 -10.34 -27.22
C SER A 115 -15.24 -11.40 -28.34
N GLY A 116 -14.19 -11.35 -29.15
CA GLY A 116 -13.97 -12.15 -30.34
C GLY A 116 -12.91 -13.22 -30.16
N SER A 117 -13.18 -14.25 -29.36
CA SER A 117 -12.80 -15.65 -29.64
C SER A 117 -13.10 -16.54 -28.42
N LEU A 118 -14.34 -17.02 -28.35
CA LEU A 118 -14.79 -18.04 -27.39
C LEU A 118 -14.17 -19.44 -27.64
N GLN A 119 -13.09 -19.54 -28.42
CA GLN A 119 -12.57 -20.82 -28.94
C GLN A 119 -11.24 -21.30 -28.32
N HIS A 120 -10.58 -20.49 -27.49
CA HIS A 120 -9.45 -20.93 -26.69
C HIS A 120 -9.76 -20.76 -25.20
N ALA A 121 -9.27 -21.69 -24.37
CA ALA A 121 -9.32 -21.54 -22.92
C ALA A 121 -8.69 -20.19 -22.56
N GLN A 122 -9.52 -19.23 -22.17
CA GLN A 122 -9.10 -17.85 -21.98
C GLN A 122 -8.07 -17.81 -20.85
N ARG A 123 -6.83 -17.45 -21.19
CA ARG A 123 -5.73 -17.30 -20.24
C ARG A 123 -5.87 -15.93 -19.58
N PRO A 124 -5.97 -15.84 -18.24
CA PRO A 124 -6.10 -14.56 -17.56
C PRO A 124 -4.92 -13.65 -17.90
N ARG A 125 -5.23 -12.36 -18.11
CA ARG A 125 -4.27 -11.29 -18.42
C ARG A 125 -4.03 -10.38 -17.23
N TYR A 126 -4.85 -10.48 -16.20
CA TYR A 126 -4.82 -9.66 -15.00
C TYR A 126 -4.85 -10.57 -13.77
N PHE A 127 -3.82 -10.50 -12.95
CA PHE A 127 -3.67 -11.30 -11.73
C PHE A 127 -3.63 -10.35 -10.53
N PHE A 128 -4.72 -10.29 -9.77
CA PHE A 128 -4.81 -9.47 -8.58
C PHE A 128 -4.27 -10.26 -7.38
N ALA A 129 -3.37 -9.67 -6.60
CA ALA A 129 -2.69 -10.32 -5.49
C ALA A 129 -2.74 -9.42 -4.24
N LEU A 130 -3.06 -10.01 -3.08
CA LEU A 130 -3.09 -9.31 -1.81
C LEU A 130 -2.57 -10.21 -0.68
N ASP A 131 -1.86 -9.61 0.27
CA ASP A 131 -1.59 -10.17 1.59
C ASP A 131 -2.36 -9.32 2.60
N LEU A 132 -3.31 -9.90 3.34
CA LEU A 132 -4.22 -9.17 4.22
C LEU A 132 -4.17 -9.68 5.67
N HIS A 133 -4.42 -8.78 6.62
CA HIS A 133 -4.51 -9.10 8.04
C HIS A 133 -5.33 -7.99 8.73
N GLN A 134 -6.35 -8.36 9.51
CA GLN A 134 -7.10 -7.45 10.39
C GLN A 134 -7.64 -6.18 9.69
N CYS A 135 -8.31 -6.38 8.55
CA CYS A 135 -8.77 -5.30 7.69
C CYS A 135 -10.24 -5.45 7.26
N VAL A 136 -11.08 -6.14 8.04
CA VAL A 136 -12.50 -6.40 7.70
C VAL A 136 -13.25 -5.10 7.34
N HIS A 137 -12.91 -4.02 8.04
CA HIS A 137 -13.50 -2.69 7.88
C HIS A 137 -13.22 -2.08 6.50
N LEU A 138 -12.12 -2.45 5.86
CA LEU A 138 -11.68 -1.92 4.57
C LEU A 138 -12.18 -2.77 3.38
N LEU A 139 -12.51 -4.05 3.61
CA LEU A 139 -12.91 -4.98 2.54
C LEU A 139 -14.04 -4.45 1.63
N PRO A 140 -15.10 -3.78 2.15
CA PRO A 140 -16.15 -3.20 1.31
C PRO A 140 -15.64 -2.20 0.26
N ARG A 141 -14.55 -1.47 0.53
CA ARG A 141 -13.92 -0.58 -0.45
C ARG A 141 -12.88 -1.32 -1.27
N LEU A 142 -11.91 -1.94 -0.62
CA LEU A 142 -10.76 -2.57 -1.28
C LEU A 142 -11.18 -3.69 -2.23
N ILE A 143 -11.87 -4.72 -1.73
CA ILE A 143 -12.28 -5.86 -2.55
C ILE A 143 -13.41 -5.45 -3.49
N GLY A 144 -14.31 -4.56 -3.05
CA GLY A 144 -15.37 -4.03 -3.91
C GLY A 144 -14.80 -3.38 -5.18
N SER A 145 -13.82 -2.50 -5.05
CA SER A 145 -13.20 -1.85 -6.21
C SER A 145 -12.34 -2.79 -7.07
N ILE A 146 -11.77 -3.85 -6.49
CA ILE A 146 -11.14 -4.93 -7.26
C ILE A 146 -12.18 -5.68 -8.10
N VAL A 147 -13.32 -6.03 -7.51
CA VAL A 147 -14.42 -6.73 -8.21
C VAL A 147 -15.00 -5.86 -9.32
N GLU A 148 -15.25 -4.58 -9.07
CA GLU A 148 -15.67 -3.60 -10.10
C GLU A 148 -14.67 -3.57 -11.27
N THR A 149 -13.37 -3.55 -10.96
CA THR A 149 -12.31 -3.57 -11.97
C THR A 149 -12.34 -4.86 -12.79
N MET A 150 -12.52 -6.02 -12.15
CA MET A 150 -12.61 -7.32 -12.85
C MET A 150 -13.83 -7.40 -13.77
N TYR A 151 -14.97 -6.85 -13.34
CA TYR A 151 -16.14 -6.73 -14.22
C TYR A 151 -15.82 -5.93 -15.48
N PHE A 152 -15.15 -4.79 -15.33
CA PHE A 152 -14.76 -3.96 -16.47
C PHE A 152 -13.76 -4.67 -17.41
N LEU A 153 -12.74 -5.32 -16.85
CA LEU A 153 -11.70 -6.01 -17.63
C LEU A 153 -12.19 -7.32 -18.29
N GLY A 154 -13.36 -7.80 -17.88
CA GLY A 154 -13.88 -9.13 -18.19
C GLY A 154 -13.44 -10.14 -17.12
N PRO A 155 -14.35 -10.68 -16.30
CA PRO A 155 -14.03 -11.59 -15.20
C PRO A 155 -13.17 -12.81 -15.60
N GLN A 156 -13.42 -13.36 -16.79
CA GLN A 156 -12.66 -14.48 -17.36
C GLN A 156 -11.21 -14.13 -17.74
N ASN A 157 -10.87 -12.85 -17.84
CA ASN A 157 -9.49 -12.37 -18.02
C ASN A 157 -8.76 -12.18 -16.69
N CYS A 158 -9.42 -12.44 -15.55
CA CYS A 158 -8.93 -12.09 -14.24
C CYS A 158 -8.72 -13.32 -13.35
N ALA A 159 -7.72 -13.24 -12.50
CA ALA A 159 -7.55 -14.08 -11.32
C ALA A 159 -7.40 -13.20 -10.09
N LEU A 160 -7.90 -13.66 -8.95
CA LEU A 160 -7.76 -13.03 -7.64
C LEU A 160 -7.08 -14.01 -6.71
N SER A 161 -5.96 -13.61 -6.12
CA SER A 161 -5.22 -14.39 -5.15
C SER A 161 -5.05 -13.60 -3.86
N ILE A 162 -5.52 -14.15 -2.75
CA ILE A 162 -5.45 -13.51 -1.44
C ILE A 162 -4.82 -14.47 -0.45
N VAL A 163 -3.79 -14.00 0.24
CA VAL A 163 -3.25 -14.63 1.44
C VAL A 163 -3.77 -13.85 2.62
N GLU A 164 -4.42 -14.52 3.54
CA GLU A 164 -4.81 -13.94 4.82
C GLU A 164 -4.31 -14.86 5.93
N GLY A 165 -4.08 -14.32 7.11
CA GLY A 165 -4.03 -15.19 8.27
C GLY A 165 -3.98 -14.44 9.57
N ARG A 166 -4.31 -15.16 10.64
CA ARG A 166 -4.21 -14.69 12.03
C ARG A 166 -5.18 -13.55 12.38
N SER A 167 -6.17 -13.24 11.55
CA SER A 167 -7.21 -12.26 11.92
C SER A 167 -8.28 -12.86 12.83
N ASP A 168 -8.83 -12.03 13.70
CA ASP A 168 -9.96 -12.33 14.60
C ASP A 168 -11.13 -11.33 14.46
N ASP A 169 -11.05 -10.42 13.48
CA ASP A 169 -12.04 -9.35 13.23
C ASP A 169 -13.11 -9.74 12.20
N GLY A 170 -13.01 -10.91 11.57
CA GLY A 170 -13.90 -11.35 10.50
C GLY A 170 -13.29 -11.26 9.10
N THR A 171 -12.05 -10.76 8.97
CA THR A 171 -11.37 -10.66 7.66
C THR A 171 -11.32 -12.02 6.95
N PHE A 172 -10.89 -13.08 7.64
CA PHE A 172 -10.82 -14.43 7.08
C PHE A 172 -12.20 -14.91 6.62
N GLU A 173 -13.21 -14.80 7.47
CA GLU A 173 -14.56 -15.30 7.22
C GLU A 173 -15.20 -14.62 6.01
N VAL A 174 -15.07 -13.30 5.88
CA VAL A 174 -15.60 -12.56 4.72
C VAL A 174 -14.90 -13.03 3.43
N LEU A 175 -13.57 -13.15 3.45
CA LEU A 175 -12.80 -13.58 2.28
C LEU A 175 -13.07 -15.04 1.89
N ASP A 176 -13.31 -15.93 2.85
CA ASP A 176 -13.68 -17.31 2.58
C ASP A 176 -15.09 -17.41 1.96
N GLN A 177 -16.06 -16.67 2.51
CA GLN A 177 -17.44 -16.68 2.01
C GLN A 177 -17.58 -16.04 0.62
N LEU A 178 -16.63 -15.19 0.19
CA LEU A 178 -16.60 -14.64 -1.16
C LEU A 178 -16.39 -15.71 -2.25
N ARG A 179 -15.90 -16.91 -1.93
CA ARG A 179 -15.61 -17.97 -2.93
C ARG A 179 -16.79 -18.26 -3.84
N ALA A 180 -17.98 -18.44 -3.29
CA ALA A 180 -19.18 -18.75 -4.06
C ALA A 180 -19.50 -17.63 -5.06
N SER A 181 -19.39 -16.37 -4.62
CA SER A 181 -19.62 -15.20 -5.46
C SER A 181 -18.57 -15.11 -6.57
N MET A 182 -17.27 -15.23 -6.26
CA MET A 182 -16.22 -15.19 -7.28
C MET A 182 -16.40 -16.29 -8.33
N GLN A 183 -16.78 -17.49 -7.92
CA GLN A 183 -17.06 -18.60 -8.82
C GLN A 183 -18.25 -18.30 -9.74
N LEU A 184 -19.34 -17.73 -9.22
CA LEU A 184 -20.50 -17.32 -10.02
C LEU A 184 -20.15 -16.23 -11.04
N LEU A 185 -19.19 -15.37 -10.73
CA LEU A 185 -18.68 -14.35 -11.64
C LEU A 185 -17.69 -14.90 -12.68
N GLY A 186 -17.29 -16.16 -12.58
CA GLY A 186 -16.27 -16.76 -13.46
C GLY A 186 -14.86 -16.26 -13.17
N ILE A 187 -14.61 -15.71 -11.98
CA ILE A 187 -13.29 -15.25 -11.52
C ILE A 187 -12.55 -16.45 -10.92
N ARG A 188 -11.30 -16.66 -11.34
CA ARG A 188 -10.42 -17.65 -10.67
C ARG A 188 -10.00 -17.08 -9.32
N TYR A 189 -10.48 -17.67 -8.23
CA TYR A 189 -10.21 -17.18 -6.88
C TYR A 189 -9.38 -18.16 -6.06
N TYR A 190 -8.16 -17.73 -5.72
CA TYR A 190 -7.23 -18.43 -4.86
C TYR A 190 -7.21 -17.75 -3.50
N PHE A 191 -7.78 -18.41 -2.51
CA PHE A 191 -7.75 -17.91 -1.12
C PHE A 191 -7.08 -18.95 -0.24
N GLN A 192 -6.04 -18.52 0.48
CA GLN A 192 -5.24 -19.38 1.35
C GLN A 192 -4.95 -18.70 2.69
N SER A 193 -4.97 -19.50 3.76
CA SER A 193 -4.58 -19.04 5.08
C SER A 193 -3.07 -19.27 5.33
N SER A 194 -2.43 -18.40 6.12
CA SER A 194 -1.02 -18.52 6.51
C SER A 194 -0.79 -18.18 7.98
N ASP A 195 0.01 -18.98 8.69
CA ASP A 195 0.43 -18.73 10.08
C ASP A 195 1.69 -17.85 10.17
N ILE A 196 2.27 -17.46 9.03
CA ILE A 196 3.46 -16.61 8.99
C ILE A 196 3.15 -15.28 9.67
N ASN A 197 3.93 -14.97 10.69
CA ASN A 197 3.87 -13.70 11.41
C ASN A 197 5.20 -12.94 11.23
N PRO A 198 5.26 -11.96 10.32
CA PRO A 198 6.46 -11.13 10.13
C PRO A 198 6.87 -10.33 11.37
N MET A 199 5.96 -10.16 12.35
CA MET A 199 6.21 -9.45 13.60
C MET A 199 6.60 -10.39 14.75
N ALA A 200 6.73 -11.70 14.49
CA ALA A 200 7.12 -12.66 15.52
C ALA A 200 8.55 -12.40 16.01
N LYS A 201 8.72 -12.39 17.34
CA LYS A 201 10.01 -12.16 17.98
C LYS A 201 11.04 -13.21 17.54
N GLY A 202 12.23 -12.75 17.15
CA GLY A 202 13.34 -13.62 16.73
C GLY A 202 13.19 -14.21 15.32
N LYS A 203 12.25 -13.69 14.51
CA LYS A 203 12.12 -14.03 13.10
C LYS A 203 12.56 -12.85 12.23
N ASP A 204 13.06 -13.16 11.03
CA ASP A 204 13.34 -12.15 10.02
C ASP A 204 12.02 -11.66 9.42
N ARG A 205 11.69 -10.40 9.68
CA ARG A 205 10.48 -9.74 9.20
C ARG A 205 10.42 -9.73 7.67
N ILE A 206 11.52 -9.43 7.00
CA ILE A 206 11.58 -9.30 5.54
C ILE A 206 11.48 -10.66 4.88
N GLU A 207 12.11 -11.69 5.46
CA GLU A 207 11.94 -13.05 4.98
C GLU A 207 10.48 -13.51 5.10
N GLY A 208 9.80 -13.16 6.20
CA GLY A 208 8.38 -13.44 6.42
C GLY A 208 7.47 -12.77 5.38
N LEU A 209 7.66 -11.47 5.15
CA LEU A 209 6.91 -10.71 4.13
C LEU A 209 7.15 -11.26 2.73
N ALA A 210 8.41 -11.56 2.38
CA ALA A 210 8.75 -12.18 1.11
C ALA A 210 8.05 -13.53 0.90
N LYS A 211 7.95 -14.36 1.94
CA LYS A 211 7.22 -15.64 1.85
C LYS A 211 5.73 -15.42 1.61
N LEU A 212 5.09 -14.46 2.29
CA LEU A 212 3.68 -14.13 2.07
C LEU A 212 3.42 -13.66 0.63
N ARG A 213 4.22 -12.72 0.11
CA ARG A 213 4.05 -12.25 -1.27
C ARG A 213 4.27 -13.35 -2.32
N ASN A 214 5.24 -14.24 -2.09
CA ASN A 214 5.43 -15.41 -2.96
C ASN A 214 4.27 -16.40 -2.86
N LEU A 215 3.65 -16.54 -1.68
CA LEU A 215 2.42 -17.31 -1.51
C LEU A 215 1.29 -16.68 -2.33
N ALA A 216 1.10 -15.36 -2.30
CA ALA A 216 0.09 -14.66 -3.10
C ALA A 216 0.26 -14.91 -4.61
N LEU A 217 1.49 -15.06 -5.09
CA LEU A 217 1.80 -15.34 -6.50
C LEU A 217 1.95 -16.84 -6.83
N LYS A 218 1.69 -17.74 -5.88
CA LYS A 218 2.03 -19.17 -6.00
C LYS A 218 1.44 -19.82 -7.25
N ASP A 219 0.16 -19.60 -7.54
CA ASP A 219 -0.49 -20.24 -8.70
C ASP A 219 0.11 -19.74 -10.02
N LEU A 220 0.35 -18.43 -10.14
CA LEU A 220 0.99 -17.80 -11.30
C LEU A 220 2.41 -18.34 -11.55
N ILE A 221 3.19 -18.56 -10.49
CA ILE A 221 4.57 -19.07 -10.56
C ILE A 221 4.61 -20.58 -10.84
N ALA A 222 3.66 -21.34 -10.28
CA ALA A 222 3.61 -22.79 -10.42
C ALA A 222 3.03 -23.23 -11.76
N HIS A 223 2.08 -22.46 -12.31
CA HIS A 223 1.31 -22.80 -13.50
C HIS A 223 1.30 -21.65 -14.54
N PRO A 224 2.46 -21.13 -14.97
CA PRO A 224 2.51 -20.00 -15.91
C PRO A 224 1.80 -20.29 -17.25
N GLU A 225 1.70 -21.55 -17.66
CA GLU A 225 0.98 -22.00 -18.86
C GLU A 225 -0.53 -21.72 -18.84
N HIS A 226 -1.10 -21.48 -17.67
CA HIS A 226 -2.51 -21.13 -17.49
C HIS A 226 -2.80 -19.64 -17.67
N TYR A 227 -1.77 -18.82 -17.86
CA TYR A 227 -1.81 -17.36 -17.91
C TYR A 227 -1.26 -16.83 -19.23
N ASP A 228 -1.63 -15.60 -19.57
CA ASP A 228 -1.13 -14.93 -20.75
C ASP A 228 0.34 -14.52 -20.54
N GLU A 229 1.17 -14.55 -21.59
CA GLU A 229 2.59 -14.17 -21.49
C GLU A 229 2.81 -12.70 -21.09
N ASP A 230 1.82 -11.84 -21.36
CA ASP A 230 1.81 -10.42 -21.03
C ASP A 230 1.01 -10.10 -19.76
N THR A 231 0.69 -11.11 -18.95
CA THR A 231 -0.08 -10.97 -17.71
C THR A 231 0.46 -9.81 -16.86
N THR A 232 -0.46 -8.94 -16.46
CA THR A 232 -0.21 -7.89 -15.46
C THR A 232 -0.55 -8.44 -14.09
N VAL A 233 0.40 -8.42 -13.16
CA VAL A 233 0.10 -8.59 -11.74
C VAL A 233 -0.30 -7.23 -11.18
N ILE A 234 -1.41 -7.16 -10.45
CA ILE A 234 -1.84 -6.00 -9.68
C ILE A 234 -1.75 -6.41 -8.22
N PHE A 235 -0.72 -5.92 -7.52
CA PHE A 235 -0.51 -6.25 -6.12
C PHE A 235 -0.90 -5.06 -5.26
N SER A 236 -1.87 -5.26 -4.37
CA SER A 236 -2.34 -4.23 -3.42
C SER A 236 -2.04 -4.63 -1.98
N ASN A 237 -1.58 -3.66 -1.20
CA ASN A 237 -1.70 -3.68 0.26
C ASN A 237 -3.18 -3.43 0.65
N ASP A 238 -3.45 -3.33 1.95
CA ASP A 238 -4.71 -2.94 2.56
C ASP A 238 -4.95 -1.42 2.50
N VAL A 239 -5.11 -0.88 1.29
CA VAL A 239 -5.38 0.55 1.04
C VAL A 239 -6.80 0.81 0.54
N ALA A 240 -7.36 1.98 0.85
CA ALA A 240 -8.62 2.45 0.26
C ALA A 240 -8.35 3.02 -1.14
N LEU A 241 -8.91 2.34 -2.15
CA LEU A 241 -8.76 2.70 -3.56
C LEU A 241 -10.07 2.55 -4.33
N CYS A 242 -10.15 3.22 -5.48
CA CYS A 242 -11.27 3.13 -6.40
C CYS A 242 -10.92 2.27 -7.63
N MET A 243 -11.93 1.79 -8.36
CA MET A 243 -11.72 1.10 -9.66
C MET A 243 -10.85 1.94 -10.61
N GLU A 244 -11.07 3.26 -10.68
CA GLU A 244 -10.29 4.14 -11.56
C GLU A 244 -8.79 4.15 -11.20
N ASP A 245 -8.43 4.00 -9.92
CA ASP A 245 -7.03 3.94 -9.50
C ASP A 245 -6.33 2.69 -10.07
N LEU A 246 -7.01 1.53 -10.02
CA LEU A 246 -6.50 0.27 -10.55
C LEU A 246 -6.40 0.31 -12.09
N LEU A 247 -7.44 0.82 -12.75
CA LEU A 247 -7.47 0.95 -14.20
C LEU A 247 -6.38 1.89 -14.71
N GLU A 248 -6.11 3.00 -14.02
CA GLU A 248 -5.06 3.94 -14.40
C GLU A 248 -3.66 3.32 -14.23
N LEU A 249 -3.40 2.54 -13.18
CA LEU A 249 -2.11 1.83 -13.06
C LEU A 249 -1.92 0.82 -14.19
N ILE A 250 -2.94 0.02 -14.49
CA ILE A 250 -2.88 -0.95 -15.60
C ILE A 250 -2.71 -0.23 -16.94
N HIS A 251 -3.44 0.87 -17.14
CA HIS A 251 -3.33 1.73 -18.32
C HIS A 251 -1.90 2.23 -18.48
N GLN A 252 -1.33 2.86 -17.45
CA GLN A 252 0.02 3.43 -17.53
C GLN A 252 1.08 2.37 -17.74
N ARG A 253 0.93 1.17 -17.15
CA ARG A 253 1.83 0.05 -17.45
C ARG A 253 1.87 -0.23 -18.96
N LYS A 254 0.70 -0.41 -19.58
CA LYS A 254 0.60 -0.71 -21.02
C LYS A 254 0.98 0.47 -21.89
N PHE A 255 0.42 1.65 -21.61
CA PHE A 255 0.65 2.87 -22.37
C PHE A 255 2.13 3.23 -22.37
N GLN A 256 2.81 3.25 -21.22
CA GLN A 256 4.22 3.60 -21.14
C GLN A 256 5.15 2.49 -21.65
N GLY A 257 4.64 1.26 -21.81
CA GLY A 257 5.45 0.06 -21.99
C GLY A 257 6.35 -0.19 -20.78
N ALA A 258 5.81 0.08 -19.58
CA ALA A 258 6.50 -0.06 -18.30
C ALA A 258 6.49 -1.51 -17.82
N ASP A 259 7.55 -1.89 -17.13
CA ASP A 259 7.66 -3.18 -16.45
C ASP A 259 6.89 -3.15 -15.12
N GLN A 260 6.88 -2.00 -14.44
CA GLN A 260 6.13 -1.77 -13.21
C GLN A 260 5.64 -0.32 -13.12
N THR A 261 4.43 -0.13 -12.61
CA THR A 261 3.86 1.17 -12.25
C THR A 261 3.33 1.15 -10.82
N CYS A 262 3.59 2.17 -10.01
CA CYS A 262 3.12 2.28 -8.62
C CYS A 262 2.29 3.55 -8.42
N ALA A 263 1.38 3.52 -7.43
CA ALA A 263 0.67 4.71 -6.97
C ALA A 263 1.58 5.68 -6.19
N MET A 264 0.99 6.79 -5.72
CA MET A 264 1.52 7.59 -4.61
C MET A 264 0.85 7.16 -3.31
N ASP A 265 1.65 6.78 -2.33
CA ASP A 265 1.21 6.31 -1.01
C ASP A 265 1.33 7.43 0.03
N TRP A 266 0.24 7.71 0.74
CA TRP A 266 0.17 8.81 1.68
C TRP A 266 -0.24 8.33 3.07
N THR A 267 0.16 9.11 4.07
CA THR A 267 -0.31 9.01 5.45
C THR A 267 -0.40 10.42 6.07
N TYR A 268 -0.98 10.52 7.25
CA TYR A 268 -1.03 11.75 8.04
C TYR A 268 -0.24 11.58 9.34
N VAL A 269 1.07 11.84 9.29
CA VAL A 269 1.93 11.94 10.50
C VAL A 269 1.79 13.29 11.21
N GLY A 270 1.09 14.24 10.59
CA GLY A 270 0.72 15.55 11.11
C GLY A 270 -0.43 16.14 10.28
N ASP A 271 -0.61 17.46 10.30
CA ASP A 271 -1.73 18.12 9.60
C ASP A 271 -1.68 17.98 8.07
N ASN A 272 -0.47 17.83 7.52
CA ASN A 272 -0.24 17.70 6.08
C ASN A 272 0.05 16.24 5.69
N PRO A 273 -0.43 15.79 4.51
CA PRO A 273 -0.16 14.44 4.05
C PRO A 273 1.31 14.27 3.71
N THR A 274 1.85 13.12 4.09
CA THR A 274 3.25 12.74 3.95
C THR A 274 3.36 11.48 3.12
N PHE A 275 4.32 11.42 2.19
CA PHE A 275 4.59 10.21 1.43
C PHE A 275 5.06 9.10 2.37
N TYR A 276 4.31 7.99 2.40
CA TYR A 276 4.51 6.95 3.42
C TYR A 276 5.65 5.99 3.11
N ASP A 277 5.73 5.49 1.86
CA ASP A 277 6.59 4.37 1.47
C ASP A 277 8.05 4.77 1.18
N VAL A 278 8.58 5.75 1.94
CA VAL A 278 9.93 6.30 1.77
C VAL A 278 11.03 5.24 1.96
N TRP A 279 10.76 4.21 2.77
CA TRP A 279 11.75 3.14 2.99
C TRP A 279 12.03 2.35 1.71
N ILE A 280 11.01 2.12 0.88
CA ILE A 280 11.08 1.36 -0.38
C ILE A 280 11.42 2.25 -1.58
N ALA A 281 10.86 3.45 -1.64
CA ALA A 281 10.93 4.30 -2.82
C ALA A 281 12.34 4.85 -3.09
N ARG A 282 12.83 4.74 -4.33
CA ARG A 282 14.08 5.38 -4.77
C ARG A 282 13.92 6.02 -6.14
N GLY A 283 14.29 7.29 -6.27
CA GLY A 283 14.29 8.01 -7.55
C GLY A 283 15.43 7.56 -8.47
N MET A 284 15.52 8.16 -9.66
CA MET A 284 16.61 7.90 -10.60
C MET A 284 17.94 8.57 -10.22
N THR A 285 17.96 9.38 -9.18
CA THR A 285 19.19 9.79 -8.49
C THR A 285 19.74 8.69 -7.57
N GLY A 286 18.99 7.60 -7.39
CA GLY A 286 19.27 6.55 -6.42
C GLY A 286 18.90 6.93 -4.98
N ASP A 287 18.44 8.15 -4.73
CA ASP A 287 18.06 8.64 -3.40
C ASP A 287 16.58 8.38 -3.07
N LEU A 288 16.19 8.65 -1.82
CA LEU A 288 14.81 8.63 -1.34
C LEU A 288 13.92 9.65 -2.09
N PHE A 289 12.60 9.58 -1.89
CA PHE A 289 11.66 10.57 -2.44
C PHE A 289 11.63 11.88 -1.65
N PHE A 290 11.95 11.88 -0.36
CA PHE A 290 12.29 13.08 0.40
C PHE A 290 13.50 12.83 1.29
N ARG A 291 14.17 13.89 1.74
CA ARG A 291 15.35 13.80 2.59
C ARG A 291 14.97 13.35 4.00
N ILE A 292 15.59 12.29 4.51
CA ILE A 292 15.56 11.93 5.94
C ILE A 292 16.86 12.45 6.58
N PRO A 293 16.81 13.37 7.56
CA PRO A 293 17.98 13.88 8.28
C PRO A 293 18.59 12.82 9.21
N GLU A 294 19.76 13.12 9.77
CA GLU A 294 20.55 12.19 10.58
C GLU A 294 19.84 11.70 11.86
N ASP A 295 18.90 12.48 12.40
CA ASP A 295 18.08 12.09 13.54
C ASP A 295 16.96 11.10 13.17
N GLY A 296 16.74 10.86 11.88
CA GLY A 296 15.71 9.97 11.35
C GLY A 296 14.31 10.60 11.27
N SER A 297 14.18 11.91 11.49
CA SER A 297 12.89 12.61 11.45
C SER A 297 12.33 12.72 10.03
N TRP A 298 11.05 13.08 9.92
CA TRP A 298 10.38 13.28 8.63
C TRP A 298 10.17 14.77 8.34
N ASP A 299 11.00 15.65 8.90
CA ASP A 299 10.82 17.11 8.84
C ASP A 299 10.90 17.70 7.42
N PHE A 300 11.50 16.97 6.47
CA PHE A 300 11.58 17.35 5.06
C PHE A 300 10.63 16.56 4.17
N ALA A 301 9.65 15.85 4.72
CA ALA A 301 8.69 15.03 3.97
C ALA A 301 7.85 15.80 2.92
N TRP A 302 7.76 17.11 3.06
CA TRP A 302 7.05 18.00 2.13
C TRP A 302 7.88 18.31 0.87
N ASP A 303 9.21 18.16 0.91
CA ASP A 303 10.13 18.51 -0.17
C ASP A 303 10.45 17.28 -1.02
N LEU A 304 9.41 16.76 -1.69
CA LEU A 304 9.52 15.58 -2.54
C LEU A 304 10.39 15.87 -3.77
N PHE A 305 11.29 14.95 -4.10
CA PHE A 305 12.20 14.99 -5.25
C PHE A 305 13.11 16.22 -5.26
N TRP A 306 13.48 16.73 -4.08
CA TRP A 306 14.35 17.90 -3.87
C TRP A 306 15.67 17.89 -4.67
N ASN A 307 16.18 16.70 -5.00
CA ASN A 307 17.43 16.50 -5.73
C ASN A 307 17.24 16.00 -7.18
N ASP A 308 16.01 15.91 -7.68
CA ASP A 308 15.68 15.45 -9.03
C ASP A 308 14.66 16.39 -9.68
N GLN A 309 15.16 17.40 -10.41
CA GLN A 309 14.32 18.40 -11.06
C GLN A 309 13.36 17.80 -12.10
N ASN A 310 13.76 16.72 -12.77
CA ASN A 310 12.94 16.05 -13.78
C ASN A 310 11.77 15.31 -13.13
N ALA A 311 12.05 14.51 -12.09
CA ALA A 311 11.01 13.83 -11.33
C ALA A 311 10.08 14.84 -10.64
N HIS A 312 10.62 15.90 -10.03
CA HIS A 312 9.83 16.96 -9.41
C HIS A 312 8.89 17.65 -10.41
N ALA A 313 9.38 18.01 -11.60
CA ALA A 313 8.56 18.67 -12.63
C ALA A 313 7.42 17.77 -13.14
N ARG A 314 7.69 16.46 -13.32
CA ARG A 314 6.67 15.50 -13.75
C ARG A 314 5.66 15.22 -12.64
N TRP A 315 6.13 14.99 -11.42
CA TRP A 315 5.29 14.79 -10.23
C TRP A 315 4.36 15.98 -9.98
N SER A 316 4.87 17.21 -9.98
CA SER A 316 4.07 18.43 -9.75
C SER A 316 3.02 18.68 -10.83
N SER A 317 3.18 18.08 -12.02
CA SER A 317 2.23 18.14 -13.13
C SER A 317 1.37 16.87 -13.27
N SER A 318 1.37 15.99 -12.27
CA SER A 318 0.67 14.70 -12.27
C SER A 318 1.06 13.74 -13.39
N LYS A 319 2.27 13.86 -13.93
CA LYS A 319 2.79 13.02 -15.02
C LYS A 319 3.59 11.84 -14.48
N PRO A 320 3.43 10.62 -15.05
CA PRO A 320 4.22 9.46 -14.67
C PRO A 320 5.73 9.71 -14.81
N PHE A 321 6.55 9.25 -13.87
CA PHE A 321 8.01 9.44 -13.93
C PHE A 321 8.75 8.14 -13.55
N GLN A 322 9.93 7.93 -14.15
CA GLN A 322 10.75 6.75 -13.89
C GLN A 322 11.40 6.82 -12.51
N VAL A 323 11.54 5.66 -11.87
CA VAL A 323 12.16 5.49 -10.57
C VAL A 323 13.01 4.22 -10.56
N PHE A 324 13.94 4.11 -9.60
CA PHE A 324 14.66 2.87 -9.38
C PHE A 324 13.77 1.83 -8.69
N SER A 325 13.00 2.23 -7.67
CA SER A 325 12.10 1.32 -6.95
C SER A 325 10.86 2.04 -6.42
N CYS A 326 9.73 1.32 -6.41
CA CYS A 326 8.49 1.73 -5.75
C CYS A 326 7.63 0.50 -5.43
N TRP A 327 6.70 0.66 -4.48
CA TRP A 327 5.60 -0.29 -4.23
C TRP A 327 4.33 0.49 -3.90
N ASN A 328 4.45 1.42 -2.97
CA ASN A 328 3.56 2.57 -2.74
C ASN A 328 2.09 2.18 -2.58
N GLY A 329 1.81 1.23 -1.68
CA GLY A 329 0.45 0.77 -1.38
C GLY A 329 -0.13 -0.16 -2.45
N VAL A 330 -0.05 0.19 -3.74
CA VAL A 330 -0.52 -0.63 -4.85
C VAL A 330 0.34 -0.43 -6.09
N THR A 331 0.65 -1.54 -6.77
CA THR A 331 1.46 -1.57 -7.97
C THR A 331 0.93 -2.54 -9.02
N ALA A 332 1.17 -2.22 -10.30
CA ALA A 332 0.92 -3.10 -11.43
C ALA A 332 2.25 -3.41 -12.14
N PHE A 333 2.59 -4.68 -12.33
CA PHE A 333 3.86 -5.08 -12.96
C PHE A 333 3.70 -6.27 -13.92
N THR A 334 4.70 -6.46 -14.78
CA THR A 334 4.75 -7.62 -15.67
C THR A 334 4.97 -8.92 -14.90
N ALA A 335 4.14 -9.93 -15.14
CA ALA A 335 4.30 -11.25 -14.54
C ALA A 335 5.50 -12.02 -15.11
N ARG A 336 6.03 -11.61 -16.27
CA ARG A 336 7.02 -12.40 -17.03
C ARG A 336 8.23 -12.86 -16.21
N PRO A 337 8.96 -12.00 -15.47
CA PRO A 337 10.14 -12.46 -14.74
C PRO A 337 9.82 -13.41 -13.59
N VAL A 338 8.62 -13.35 -12.98
CA VAL A 338 8.20 -14.31 -11.95
C VAL A 338 7.71 -15.62 -12.55
N MET A 339 6.99 -15.58 -13.68
CA MET A 339 6.56 -16.77 -14.43
C MET A 339 7.76 -17.57 -14.98
N GLU A 340 8.79 -16.85 -15.45
CA GLU A 340 10.06 -17.44 -15.90
C GLU A 340 10.98 -17.85 -14.72
N LYS A 341 10.57 -17.60 -13.48
CA LYS A 341 11.33 -17.90 -12.25
C LYS A 341 12.71 -17.23 -12.21
N LYS A 342 12.87 -16.10 -12.90
CA LYS A 342 14.09 -15.28 -12.87
C LYS A 342 14.19 -14.47 -11.59
N ILE A 343 13.05 -14.05 -11.05
CA ILE A 343 12.96 -13.28 -9.80
C ILE A 343 11.90 -13.88 -8.87
N ARG A 344 11.99 -13.54 -7.59
CA ARG A 344 11.00 -13.83 -6.55
C ARG A 344 11.15 -12.80 -5.43
N PHE A 345 10.14 -12.65 -4.58
CA PHE A 345 10.35 -11.88 -3.35
C PHE A 345 11.36 -12.60 -2.45
N ARG A 346 12.26 -11.84 -1.83
CA ARG A 346 13.33 -12.37 -0.99
C ARG A 346 13.78 -11.35 0.04
N ALA A 347 14.45 -11.83 1.08
CA ALA A 347 15.26 -10.97 1.95
C ALA A 347 16.61 -10.64 1.29
N HIS A 348 17.34 -9.72 1.91
CA HIS A 348 18.72 -9.38 1.56
C HIS A 348 19.63 -10.61 1.67
N LYS A 349 20.70 -10.63 0.86
CA LYS A 349 21.82 -11.57 1.01
C LYS A 349 22.85 -11.00 2.01
N GLU A 350 23.84 -11.82 2.39
CA GLU A 350 24.88 -11.44 3.37
C GLU A 350 25.65 -10.17 2.95
N ASP A 351 26.06 -10.08 1.68
CA ASP A 351 26.79 -8.93 1.13
C ASP A 351 25.85 -7.91 0.45
N GLU A 352 24.59 -7.82 0.87
CA GLU A 352 23.60 -6.91 0.29
C GLU A 352 22.94 -6.07 1.37
N CYS A 353 22.75 -4.78 1.11
CA CYS A 353 22.05 -3.91 2.04
C CYS A 353 20.70 -4.47 2.53
N PHE A 354 20.52 -4.50 3.86
CA PHE A 354 19.25 -4.81 4.51
C PHE A 354 18.16 -3.81 4.11
N GLN A 355 17.11 -4.28 3.43
CA GLN A 355 16.00 -3.47 2.92
C GLN A 355 14.74 -4.31 2.78
N GLY A 356 13.59 -3.65 2.61
CA GLY A 356 12.32 -4.31 2.34
C GLY A 356 12.32 -5.10 1.02
N GLU A 357 11.58 -6.21 1.01
CA GLU A 357 11.48 -7.11 -0.14
C GLU A 357 10.96 -6.46 -1.43
N PRO A 358 10.12 -5.39 -1.44
CA PRO A 358 9.68 -4.77 -2.70
C PRO A 358 10.81 -3.99 -3.38
N LYS A 359 11.72 -3.40 -2.60
CA LYS A 359 12.89 -2.72 -3.16
C LYS A 359 13.88 -3.73 -3.75
N LEU A 360 14.08 -4.86 -3.08
CA LEU A 360 14.87 -5.98 -3.60
C LEU A 360 14.23 -6.58 -4.86
N PHE A 361 12.90 -6.67 -4.91
CA PHE A 361 12.16 -7.11 -6.09
C PHE A 361 12.40 -6.18 -7.29
N ALA A 362 12.28 -4.86 -7.10
CA ALA A 362 12.58 -3.87 -8.15
C ALA A 362 14.06 -3.95 -8.61
N LYS A 363 14.99 -4.13 -7.68
CA LYS A 363 16.41 -4.34 -7.99
C LYS A 363 16.63 -5.61 -8.82
N ASP A 364 15.98 -6.72 -8.48
CA ASP A 364 16.03 -7.96 -9.25
C ASP A 364 15.39 -7.81 -10.63
N MET A 365 14.32 -7.01 -10.76
CA MET A 365 13.75 -6.63 -12.05
C MET A 365 14.77 -5.88 -12.92
N TRP A 366 15.42 -4.84 -12.38
CA TRP A 366 16.49 -4.12 -13.07
C TRP A 366 17.61 -5.04 -13.54
N PHE A 367 18.09 -5.93 -12.66
CA PHE A 367 19.16 -6.88 -12.97
C PHE A 367 18.78 -7.86 -14.11
N ASN A 368 17.49 -8.17 -14.25
CA ASN A 368 16.98 -9.04 -15.31
C ASN A 368 16.47 -8.28 -16.54
N GLY A 369 16.75 -6.98 -16.65
CA GLY A 369 16.40 -6.16 -17.82
C GLY A 369 14.99 -5.57 -17.80
N TYR A 370 14.31 -5.59 -16.66
CA TYR A 370 12.95 -5.07 -16.45
C TYR A 370 12.99 -3.73 -15.68
N GLY A 371 13.77 -2.77 -16.18
CA GLY A 371 14.07 -1.50 -15.51
C GLY A 371 13.07 -0.36 -15.74
N LYS A 372 12.00 -0.56 -16.53
CA LYS A 372 11.01 0.49 -16.78
C LYS A 372 10.01 0.57 -15.64
N ILE A 373 10.47 1.05 -14.48
CA ILE A 373 9.68 1.20 -13.26
C ILE A 373 9.27 2.66 -13.13
N ALA A 374 7.98 2.93 -12.94
CA ALA A 374 7.46 4.28 -12.83
C ALA A 374 6.47 4.47 -11.68
N VAL A 375 6.36 5.70 -11.20
CA VAL A 375 5.27 6.14 -10.34
C VAL A 375 4.24 6.89 -11.18
N VAL A 376 2.96 6.70 -10.87
CA VAL A 376 1.80 7.33 -11.52
C VAL A 376 1.14 8.31 -10.53
N PRO A 377 1.49 9.61 -10.57
CA PRO A 377 1.09 10.56 -9.53
C PRO A 377 -0.38 10.95 -9.53
N SER A 378 -1.11 10.61 -10.59
CA SER A 378 -2.56 10.76 -10.66
C SER A 378 -3.29 9.76 -9.74
N VAL A 379 -2.63 8.65 -9.36
CA VAL A 379 -3.17 7.62 -8.45
C VAL A 379 -2.61 7.85 -7.06
N ASN A 380 -3.49 8.21 -6.12
CA ASN A 380 -3.12 8.55 -4.73
C ASN A 380 -3.94 7.69 -3.77
N VAL A 381 -3.27 6.94 -2.90
CA VAL A 381 -3.88 5.96 -1.97
C VAL A 381 -3.50 6.25 -0.52
N GLU A 382 -4.25 5.65 0.40
CA GLU A 382 -4.11 5.78 1.87
C GLU A 382 -4.71 4.52 2.53
N TYR A 383 -4.34 4.19 3.77
CA TYR A 383 -4.67 2.93 4.45
C TYR A 383 -6.03 2.90 5.16
N SER A 384 -6.83 3.97 5.07
CA SER A 384 -8.16 4.08 5.66
C SER A 384 -9.11 4.84 4.74
N ASP A 385 -10.40 4.51 4.80
CA ASP A 385 -11.42 5.25 4.03
C ASP A 385 -11.49 6.74 4.39
N GLU A 386 -11.30 7.09 5.67
CA GLU A 386 -11.37 8.47 6.14
C GLU A 386 -10.20 9.31 5.61
N ALA A 387 -8.97 8.86 5.80
CA ALA A 387 -7.82 9.62 5.34
C ALA A 387 -7.63 9.52 3.82
N ALA A 388 -8.02 8.42 3.17
CA ALA A 388 -8.14 8.39 1.70
C ALA A 388 -9.10 9.45 1.18
N LYS A 389 -10.25 9.67 1.85
CA LYS A 389 -11.18 10.75 1.46
C LYS A 389 -10.52 12.13 1.54
N LYS A 390 -9.69 12.38 2.56
CA LYS A 390 -8.91 13.62 2.68
C LYS A 390 -7.86 13.74 1.56
N ILE A 391 -7.16 12.65 1.24
CA ILE A 391 -6.19 12.59 0.13
C ILE A 391 -6.88 12.84 -1.21
N LYS A 392 -8.01 12.18 -1.51
CA LYS A 392 -8.76 12.40 -2.75
C LYS A 392 -9.31 13.82 -2.84
N ALA A 393 -9.73 14.43 -1.74
CA ALA A 393 -10.16 15.83 -1.73
C ALA A 393 -8.99 16.78 -2.08
N LEU A 394 -7.79 16.52 -1.57
CA LEU A 394 -6.61 17.35 -1.80
C LEU A 394 -5.97 17.12 -3.18
N LYS A 395 -5.72 15.85 -3.53
CA LYS A 395 -4.95 15.44 -4.71
C LYS A 395 -5.84 15.12 -5.91
N GLY A 396 -7.11 14.79 -5.70
CA GLY A 396 -8.05 14.40 -6.75
C GLY A 396 -8.01 12.91 -7.09
N TYR A 397 -8.98 12.50 -7.91
CA TYR A 397 -9.03 11.19 -8.57
C TYR A 397 -8.24 11.23 -9.89
N PRO A 398 -7.85 10.08 -10.47
CA PRO A 398 -7.09 10.03 -11.71
C PRO A 398 -7.71 10.88 -12.84
N SER A 399 -9.04 10.87 -12.98
CA SER A 399 -9.78 11.67 -13.97
C SER A 399 -9.53 13.17 -13.95
N LYS A 400 -9.20 13.74 -12.78
CA LYS A 400 -8.83 15.16 -12.67
C LYS A 400 -7.54 15.48 -13.42
N HIS A 401 -6.68 14.49 -13.60
CA HIS A 401 -5.30 14.67 -14.08
C HIS A 401 -5.11 14.32 -15.56
N PHE A 402 -6.05 13.62 -16.21
CA PHE A 402 -5.92 13.22 -17.63
C PHE A 402 -5.69 14.41 -18.57
N ALA A 403 -6.29 15.56 -18.28
CA ALA A 403 -6.11 16.78 -19.08
C ALA A 403 -4.65 17.28 -19.09
N ASN A 404 -3.84 16.87 -18.12
CA ASN A 404 -2.42 17.24 -18.02
C ASN A 404 -1.51 16.31 -18.84
N GLU A 405 -2.05 15.21 -19.39
CA GLU A 405 -1.34 14.34 -20.32
C GLU A 405 -1.39 14.92 -21.74
N GLY A 406 -0.53 15.90 -21.99
CA GLY A 406 -0.24 16.38 -23.33
C GLY A 406 0.67 15.43 -24.12
N ASP A 407 1.25 15.92 -25.20
CA ASP A 407 2.15 15.15 -26.08
C ASP A 407 3.40 14.59 -25.37
N ASP A 408 3.73 15.10 -24.19
CA ASP A 408 4.86 14.69 -23.34
C ASP A 408 4.49 13.72 -22.19
N ALA A 409 3.31 13.08 -22.29
CA ALA A 409 2.85 12.09 -21.33
C ALA A 409 3.77 10.86 -21.24
N LYS A 410 4.43 10.48 -22.35
CA LYS A 410 5.35 9.34 -22.38
C LYS A 410 6.64 9.62 -21.60
N ILE A 411 7.09 8.63 -20.85
CA ILE A 411 8.38 8.66 -20.17
C ILE A 411 9.50 8.45 -21.20
N ASN A 412 10.49 9.34 -21.20
CA ASN A 412 11.76 9.11 -21.85
C ASN A 412 12.62 8.24 -20.92
N TRP A 413 12.62 6.94 -21.15
CA TRP A 413 13.24 5.96 -20.26
C TRP A 413 14.77 6.03 -20.28
N GLU A 414 15.37 6.22 -19.11
CA GLU A 414 16.77 5.90 -18.86
C GLU A 414 16.96 4.39 -18.91
N THR A 415 17.92 3.94 -19.72
CA THR A 415 18.13 2.51 -19.99
C THR A 415 19.03 1.84 -18.95
N SER A 416 19.79 2.63 -18.19
CA SER A 416 20.67 2.15 -17.12
C SER A 416 20.13 2.57 -15.76
N PRO A 417 20.20 1.71 -14.73
CA PRO A 417 19.90 2.12 -13.37
C PRO A 417 20.93 3.15 -12.88
N PRO A 418 20.63 3.89 -11.79
CA PRO A 418 21.62 4.75 -11.14
C PRO A 418 22.85 3.92 -10.72
N GLU A 419 24.06 4.45 -10.87
CA GLU A 419 25.28 3.71 -10.49
C GLU A 419 25.27 3.29 -9.01
N LYS A 420 24.71 4.14 -8.16
CA LYS A 420 24.55 3.91 -6.73
C LYS A 420 23.13 4.20 -6.29
N VAL A 421 22.67 3.46 -5.29
CA VAL A 421 21.37 3.65 -4.65
C VAL A 421 21.53 3.73 -3.14
N LYS A 422 20.64 4.48 -2.50
CA LYS A 422 20.65 4.73 -1.06
C LYS A 422 20.25 3.46 -0.30
N CYS A 423 21.21 2.85 0.37
CA CYS A 423 21.04 1.88 1.43
C CYS A 423 20.52 2.58 2.69
N MET A 424 19.44 2.06 3.26
CA MET A 424 18.80 2.62 4.45
C MET A 424 18.20 1.49 5.30
N PRO A 425 19.01 0.73 6.06
CA PRO A 425 18.50 -0.34 6.92
C PRO A 425 17.51 0.18 7.96
N ASP A 426 17.75 1.41 8.43
CA ASP A 426 16.86 2.22 9.25
C ASP A 426 17.03 3.70 8.87
N HIS A 427 16.21 4.59 9.45
CA HIS A 427 16.22 6.02 9.09
C HIS A 427 17.51 6.77 9.46
N GLN A 428 18.31 6.25 10.39
CA GLN A 428 19.54 6.91 10.88
C GLN A 428 20.78 6.44 10.12
N HIS A 429 20.80 5.18 9.66
CA HIS A 429 21.92 4.60 8.92
C HIS A 429 21.66 4.63 7.42
N GLN A 430 22.32 5.56 6.74
CA GLN A 430 22.01 5.95 5.38
C GLN A 430 23.27 6.12 4.52
N THR A 431 23.51 5.22 3.56
CA THR A 431 24.72 5.25 2.71
C THR A 431 24.40 4.97 1.24
N PHE A 432 25.20 5.49 0.31
CA PHE A 432 25.09 5.11 -1.09
C PHE A 432 25.98 3.91 -1.39
N VAL A 433 25.39 2.85 -1.92
CA VAL A 433 26.06 1.60 -2.32
C VAL A 433 25.84 1.34 -3.80
N ALA A 434 26.62 0.45 -4.42
CA ALA A 434 26.39 0.05 -5.80
C ALA A 434 24.97 -0.52 -5.96
N TRP A 435 24.27 -0.16 -7.04
CA TRP A 435 22.86 -0.56 -7.21
C TRP A 435 22.65 -2.08 -7.26
N ASP A 436 23.66 -2.82 -7.73
CA ASP A 436 23.67 -4.28 -7.91
C ASP A 436 24.55 -5.02 -6.89
N GLU A 437 24.88 -4.38 -5.77
CA GLU A 437 25.56 -5.00 -4.62
C GLU A 437 24.90 -6.36 -4.26
N GLY A 438 25.68 -7.43 -4.08
CA GLY A 438 25.14 -8.77 -3.79
C GLY A 438 24.44 -9.49 -4.95
N LEU A 439 24.37 -8.91 -6.16
CA LEU A 439 23.87 -9.60 -7.36
C LEU A 439 24.99 -10.09 -8.29
N ARG A 440 26.19 -9.52 -8.18
CA ARG A 440 27.37 -10.01 -8.89
C ARG A 440 28.04 -11.17 -8.11
N PRO A 441 28.61 -12.16 -8.81
CA PRO A 441 29.29 -13.31 -8.19
C PRO A 441 30.49 -12.95 -7.33
#